data_AF-A0A258WM31-F1
#
_entry.id   AF-A0A258WM31-F1
#
_cell.length_a   1.000
_cell.length_b   1.000
_cell.length_c   1.000
_cell.angle_alpha   90.00
_cell.angle_beta   90.00
_cell.angle_gamma   90.00
#
_symmetry.space_group_name_H-M   'P 1'
#
loop_
_entity.id
_entity.type
_entity.pdbx_description
1 polymer ?
#
loop_
_entity_poly.entity_id
_entity_poly.type
_entity_poly.pdbx_seq_one_letter_code
_entity_poly.pdbx_strand_id
1 'polypeptide(L)'
;FTLFPPDQFANLYLGPLDVTPAGRPVSLVDFDNPDFSRHPRYREALAHAQVVDLHPGDALFIPSLWYHHVDATAPFNVLVNYWWSDTPRYLGQPQTAMTHAIMAIRDLPAAERAVWRDMFEHYVFSGGEDARAHVPQAGQGILAPIDARTAQRIQQFLLRSLSQ
;
A
#
# COMPACT_ATOMS: atom_id res chain seq x y z
N PHE A 1 16.00 -15.10 0.18
CA PHE A 1 15.06 -13.95 0.18
C PHE A 1 15.50 -12.95 -0.87
N THR A 2 14.56 -12.43 -1.65
CA THR A 2 14.78 -11.33 -2.60
C THR A 2 13.83 -10.19 -2.24
N LEU A 3 14.36 -9.03 -1.86
CA LEU A 3 13.62 -7.86 -1.40
C LEU A 3 13.66 -6.75 -2.44
N PHE A 4 12.57 -6.00 -2.57
CA PHE A 4 12.51 -4.81 -3.44
C PHE A 4 11.98 -3.61 -2.66
N PRO A 5 12.57 -2.41 -2.87
CA PRO A 5 12.09 -1.22 -2.21
C PRO A 5 10.66 -0.84 -2.68
N PRO A 6 9.89 -0.11 -1.86
CA PRO A 6 8.48 0.19 -2.13
C PRO A 6 8.23 0.94 -3.45
N ASP A 7 9.20 1.71 -3.92
CA ASP A 7 9.14 2.47 -5.18
C ASP A 7 9.19 1.58 -6.44
N GLN A 8 9.55 0.30 -6.30
CA GLN A 8 9.57 -0.65 -7.41
C GLN A 8 8.21 -1.27 -7.74
N PHE A 9 7.14 -0.90 -7.04
CA PHE A 9 5.80 -1.50 -7.23
C PHE A 9 5.36 -1.56 -8.71
N ALA A 10 5.65 -0.51 -9.49
CA ALA A 10 5.30 -0.41 -10.90
C ALA A 10 6.16 -1.30 -11.81
N ASN A 11 7.37 -1.63 -11.36
CA ASN A 11 8.34 -2.45 -12.09
C ASN A 11 8.17 -3.95 -11.79
N LEU A 12 7.39 -4.29 -10.76
CA LEU A 12 7.12 -5.66 -10.31
C LEU A 12 5.91 -6.32 -11.00
N TYR A 13 5.16 -5.60 -11.84
CA TYR A 13 3.99 -6.15 -12.56
C TYR A 13 3.02 -6.88 -11.63
N LEU A 14 2.61 -6.19 -10.56
CA LEU A 14 1.64 -6.72 -9.61
C LEU A 14 0.34 -7.11 -10.33
N GLY A 15 -0.20 -8.26 -9.98
CA GLY A 15 -1.45 -8.78 -10.50
C GLY A 15 -2.68 -7.99 -10.03
N PRO A 16 -3.87 -8.52 -10.31
CA PRO A 16 -5.13 -7.89 -9.90
C PRO A 16 -5.15 -7.56 -8.41
N LEU A 17 -5.75 -6.41 -8.07
CA LEU A 17 -5.80 -5.92 -6.69
C LEU A 17 -6.86 -6.65 -5.83
N ASP A 18 -7.80 -7.30 -6.50
CA ASP A 18 -9.01 -7.95 -5.95
C ASP A 18 -8.95 -9.48 -6.04
N VAL A 19 -8.12 -10.04 -6.91
CA VAL A 19 -7.89 -11.48 -7.03
C VAL A 19 -6.49 -11.81 -6.52
N THR A 20 -6.40 -12.17 -5.24
CA THR A 20 -5.11 -12.35 -4.55
C THR A 20 -5.06 -13.68 -3.79
N PRO A 21 -3.93 -14.41 -3.79
CA PRO A 21 -3.80 -15.65 -3.03
C PRO A 21 -3.89 -15.49 -1.50
N ALA A 22 -3.47 -14.33 -0.99
CA ALA A 22 -3.34 -14.06 0.45
C ALA A 22 -3.74 -12.64 0.87
N GLY A 23 -4.68 -12.01 0.14
CA GLY A 23 -5.17 -10.66 0.46
C GLY A 23 -4.24 -9.52 0.03
N ARG A 24 -3.13 -9.81 -0.66
CA ARG A 24 -2.19 -8.82 -1.23
C ARG A 24 -1.85 -9.18 -2.68
N PRO A 25 -1.73 -8.19 -3.58
CA PRO A 25 -1.31 -8.44 -4.96
C PRO A 25 0.08 -9.06 -4.99
N VAL A 26 0.26 -10.07 -5.84
CA VAL A 26 1.56 -10.72 -6.09
C VAL A 26 2.05 -10.34 -7.48
N SER A 27 3.36 -10.38 -7.71
CA SER A 27 3.93 -10.18 -9.04
C SER A 27 3.44 -11.26 -10.01
N LEU A 28 3.18 -10.88 -11.27
CA LEU A 28 2.89 -11.81 -12.36
C LEU A 28 4.15 -12.28 -13.10
N VAL A 29 5.33 -11.82 -12.68
CA VAL A 29 6.61 -12.27 -13.24
C VAL A 29 6.89 -13.67 -12.74
N ASP A 30 7.33 -14.54 -13.65
CA ASP A 30 7.98 -15.80 -13.28
C ASP A 30 9.41 -15.46 -12.83
N PHE A 31 9.73 -15.71 -11.55
CA PHE A 31 11.01 -15.32 -10.96
C PHE A 31 12.13 -16.29 -11.38
N ASP A 32 11.80 -17.55 -11.69
CA ASP A 32 12.77 -18.55 -12.11
C ASP A 32 13.13 -18.37 -13.59
N ASN A 33 12.15 -17.92 -14.40
CA ASN A 33 12.34 -17.67 -15.82
C ASN A 33 11.64 -16.38 -16.28
N PRO A 34 12.19 -15.19 -15.94
CA PRO A 34 11.54 -13.92 -16.24
C PRO A 34 11.48 -13.63 -17.74
N ASP A 35 10.27 -13.54 -18.28
CA ASP A 35 10.02 -13.04 -19.63
C ASP A 35 10.16 -11.51 -19.68
N PHE A 36 11.37 -11.04 -20.00
CA PHE A 36 11.67 -9.62 -20.14
C PHE A 36 11.07 -8.98 -21.40
N SER A 37 10.53 -9.75 -22.34
CA SER A 37 9.79 -9.17 -23.46
C SER A 37 8.40 -8.73 -23.02
N ARG A 38 7.76 -9.54 -22.16
CA ARG A 38 6.45 -9.25 -21.56
C ARG A 38 6.54 -8.30 -20.36
N HIS A 39 7.59 -8.42 -19.55
CA HIS A 39 7.81 -7.63 -18.34
C HIS A 39 9.13 -6.84 -18.37
N PRO A 40 9.34 -5.93 -19.35
CA PRO A 40 10.65 -5.28 -19.56
C PRO A 40 11.18 -4.47 -18.38
N ARG A 41 10.30 -3.81 -17.60
CA ARG A 41 10.68 -3.02 -16.42
C ARG A 41 11.13 -3.88 -15.24
N TYR A 42 10.97 -5.19 -15.30
CA TYR A 42 11.45 -6.07 -14.23
C TYR A 42 12.97 -6.04 -14.12
N ARG A 43 13.69 -5.71 -15.21
CA ARG A 43 15.13 -5.45 -15.18
C ARG A 43 15.49 -4.29 -14.24
N GLU A 44 14.66 -3.24 -14.21
CA GLU A 44 14.84 -2.12 -13.29
C GLU A 44 14.60 -2.59 -11.85
N ALA A 45 13.52 -3.32 -11.59
CA ALA A 45 13.27 -3.88 -10.25
C ALA A 45 14.46 -4.74 -9.76
N LEU A 46 15.01 -5.61 -10.63
CA LEU A 46 16.17 -6.44 -10.30
C LEU A 46 17.43 -5.62 -9.99
N ALA A 47 17.62 -4.45 -10.62
CA ALA A 47 18.75 -3.57 -10.32
C ALA A 47 18.70 -2.98 -8.91
N HIS A 48 17.50 -2.89 -8.31
CA HIS A 48 17.28 -2.43 -6.94
C HIS A 48 17.04 -3.58 -5.94
N ALA A 49 17.12 -4.84 -6.40
CA ALA A 49 16.84 -6.00 -5.56
C ALA A 49 17.96 -6.21 -4.52
N GLN A 50 17.56 -6.56 -3.29
CA GLN A 50 18.48 -7.01 -2.25
C GLN A 50 18.26 -8.49 -1.98
N VAL A 51 19.32 -9.29 -2.09
CA VAL A 51 19.25 -10.75 -1.97
C VAL A 51 20.02 -11.20 -0.74
N VAL A 52 19.43 -12.10 0.03
CA VAL A 52 20.07 -12.72 1.20
C VAL A 52 19.60 -14.16 1.38
N ASP A 53 20.56 -15.06 1.62
CA ASP A 53 20.32 -16.43 2.04
C ASP A 53 20.37 -16.50 3.57
N LEU A 54 19.29 -17.00 4.19
CA LEU A 54 19.18 -17.11 5.64
C LEU A 54 19.49 -18.53 6.10
N HIS A 55 20.33 -18.65 7.12
CA HIS A 55 20.66 -19.90 7.79
C HIS A 55 19.87 -20.02 9.10
N PRO A 56 19.83 -21.23 9.71
CA PRO A 56 19.19 -21.40 11.02
C PRO A 56 19.76 -20.45 12.07
N GLY A 57 18.90 -19.62 12.65
CA GLY A 57 19.27 -18.62 13.65
C GLY A 57 19.39 -17.20 13.11
N ASP A 58 19.46 -17.01 11.79
CA ASP A 58 19.47 -15.69 11.18
C ASP A 58 18.10 -15.01 11.29
N ALA A 59 18.12 -13.68 11.40
CA ALA A 59 16.93 -12.85 11.42
C ALA A 59 17.02 -11.80 10.32
N LEU A 60 15.91 -11.60 9.60
CA LEU A 60 15.77 -10.57 8.59
C LEU A 60 14.70 -9.57 9.01
N PHE A 61 15.09 -8.30 9.11
CA PHE A 61 14.13 -7.21 9.27
C PHE A 61 13.69 -6.70 7.90
N ILE A 62 12.38 -6.77 7.63
CA ILE A 62 11.78 -6.22 6.40
C ILE A 62 10.96 -4.99 6.78
N PRO A 63 11.35 -3.77 6.37
CA PRO A 63 10.57 -2.59 6.65
C PRO A 63 9.16 -2.66 6.03
N SER A 64 8.21 -1.93 6.59
CA SER A 64 6.84 -1.88 6.05
C SER A 64 6.83 -1.47 4.58
N LEU A 65 5.89 -2.05 3.82
CA LEU A 65 5.67 -1.82 2.38
C LEU A 65 6.73 -2.38 1.43
N TRP A 66 7.80 -3.01 1.93
CA TRP A 66 8.75 -3.71 1.07
C TRP A 66 8.14 -4.96 0.44
N TYR A 67 8.46 -5.17 -0.83
CA TYR A 67 8.11 -6.39 -1.53
C TYR A 67 9.17 -7.45 -1.24
N HIS A 68 8.74 -8.71 -1.11
CA HIS A 68 9.65 -9.81 -0.85
C HIS A 68 9.20 -11.07 -1.59
N HIS A 69 10.18 -11.78 -2.12
CA HIS A 69 10.06 -13.14 -2.63
C HIS A 69 10.88 -14.06 -1.73
N VAL A 70 10.29 -15.20 -1.36
CA VAL A 70 10.89 -16.18 -0.46
C VAL A 70 10.96 -17.50 -1.21
N ASP A 71 12.17 -18.03 -1.32
CA ASP A 71 12.44 -19.35 -1.87
C ASP A 71 12.97 -20.27 -0.77
N ALA A 72 12.53 -21.53 -0.80
CA ALA A 72 12.80 -22.56 0.19
C ALA A 72 13.80 -23.56 -0.42
N THR A 73 15.09 -23.36 -0.15
CA THR A 73 16.17 -24.04 -0.89
C THR A 73 16.51 -25.45 -0.40
N ALA A 74 15.96 -25.88 0.75
CA ALA A 74 16.09 -27.24 1.28
C ALA A 74 14.78 -28.05 1.16
N PRO A 75 14.82 -29.40 1.26
CA PRO A 75 13.60 -30.21 1.28
C PRO A 75 12.65 -29.92 2.45
N PHE A 76 13.18 -29.35 3.53
CA PHE A 76 12.41 -28.96 4.72
C PHE A 76 12.94 -27.63 5.28
N ASN A 77 12.03 -26.66 5.47
CA ASN A 77 12.34 -25.33 5.98
C ASN A 77 11.28 -24.92 6.99
N VAL A 78 11.68 -24.19 8.03
CA VAL A 78 10.77 -23.57 9.00
C VAL A 78 11.17 -22.11 9.15
N LEU A 79 10.19 -21.21 8.98
CA LEU A 79 10.33 -19.78 9.18
C LEU A 79 9.31 -19.33 10.23
N VAL A 80 9.75 -18.51 11.18
CA VAL A 80 8.87 -17.83 12.14
C VAL A 80 9.00 -16.33 11.92
N ASN A 81 7.88 -15.64 11.74
CA ASN A 81 7.85 -14.20 11.55
C ASN A 81 6.98 -13.49 12.60
N TYR A 82 7.39 -12.26 12.93
CA TYR A 82 6.67 -11.38 13.85
C TYR A 82 6.25 -10.14 13.09
N TRP A 83 4.97 -9.79 13.19
CA TRP A 83 4.41 -8.58 12.57
C TRP A 83 4.02 -7.58 13.65
N TRP A 84 4.42 -6.34 13.48
CA TRP A 84 4.01 -5.22 14.32
C TRP A 84 3.84 -3.97 13.47
N SER A 85 3.14 -2.97 14.01
CA SER A 85 2.97 -1.67 13.39
C SER A 85 2.77 -0.61 14.46
N ASP A 86 3.43 0.53 14.29
CA ASP A 86 3.22 1.72 15.14
C ASP A 86 1.98 2.51 14.72
N THR A 87 1.32 2.09 13.62
CA THR A 87 0.09 2.71 13.12
C THR A 87 -1.06 2.44 14.10
N PRO A 88 -1.76 3.48 14.58
CA PRO A 88 -2.90 3.28 15.46
C PRO A 88 -3.96 2.38 14.83
N ARG A 89 -4.44 1.39 15.59
CA ARG A 89 -5.41 0.38 15.12
C ARG A 89 -6.75 0.94 14.64
N TYR A 90 -7.09 2.17 15.03
CA TYR A 90 -8.31 2.83 14.59
C TYR A 90 -8.20 3.45 13.20
N LEU A 91 -6.99 3.52 12.60
CA LEU A 91 -6.85 3.93 11.22
C LEU A 91 -7.31 2.81 10.27
N GLY A 92 -7.96 3.20 9.18
CA GLY A 92 -8.43 2.27 8.16
C GLY A 92 -7.29 1.67 7.33
N GLN A 93 -7.59 0.63 6.56
CA GLN A 93 -6.65 0.02 5.63
C GLN A 93 -6.45 0.88 4.38
N PRO A 94 -5.22 1.28 4.01
CA PRO A 94 -4.97 2.07 2.81
C PRO A 94 -5.49 1.43 1.51
N GLN A 95 -5.48 0.09 1.44
CA GLN A 95 -6.04 -0.66 0.32
C GLN A 95 -7.53 -0.34 0.11
N THR A 96 -8.32 -0.22 1.19
CA THR A 96 -9.76 0.09 1.09
C THR A 96 -9.97 1.50 0.53
N ALA A 97 -9.15 2.47 0.94
CA ALA A 97 -9.19 3.83 0.39
C ALA A 97 -8.84 3.84 -1.10
N MET A 98 -7.79 3.12 -1.50
CA MET A 98 -7.38 2.98 -2.90
C MET A 98 -8.47 2.33 -3.75
N THR A 99 -9.09 1.23 -3.28
CA THR A 99 -10.19 0.56 -3.99
C THR A 99 -11.39 1.48 -4.18
N HIS A 100 -11.76 2.24 -3.15
CA HIS A 100 -12.85 3.21 -3.25
C HIS A 100 -12.51 4.36 -4.21
N ALA A 101 -11.28 4.86 -4.19
CA ALA A 101 -10.82 5.89 -5.13
C ALA A 101 -10.79 5.38 -6.58
N ILE A 102 -10.45 4.11 -6.82
CA ILE A 102 -10.56 3.50 -8.14
C ILE A 102 -12.01 3.55 -8.64
N MET A 103 -12.97 3.18 -7.79
CA MET A 103 -14.39 3.20 -8.12
C MET A 103 -14.92 4.62 -8.38
N ALA A 104 -14.50 5.60 -7.58
CA ALA A 104 -15.08 6.95 -7.61
C ALA A 104 -14.37 7.94 -8.54
N ILE A 105 -13.06 7.75 -8.81
CA ILE A 105 -12.21 8.81 -9.40
C ILE A 105 -11.49 8.36 -10.69
N ARG A 106 -11.02 7.11 -10.78
CA ARG A 106 -10.08 6.68 -11.84
C ARG A 106 -10.57 6.99 -13.26
N ASP A 107 -11.86 6.75 -13.50
CA ASP A 107 -12.48 6.77 -14.82
C ASP A 107 -13.28 8.08 -15.08
N LEU A 108 -13.15 9.10 -14.22
CA LEU A 108 -13.68 10.44 -14.46
C LEU A 108 -12.97 11.15 -15.64
N PRO A 109 -13.60 12.17 -16.26
CA PRO A 109 -12.95 13.02 -17.25
C PRO A 109 -11.61 13.58 -16.74
N ALA A 110 -10.63 13.72 -17.62
CA ALA A 110 -9.27 14.08 -17.24
C ALA A 110 -9.16 15.39 -16.43
N ALA A 111 -9.99 16.38 -16.77
CA ALA A 111 -10.06 17.66 -16.05
C ALA A 111 -10.57 17.48 -14.62
N GLU A 112 -11.63 16.69 -14.41
CA GLU A 112 -12.18 16.41 -13.08
C GLU A 112 -11.22 15.58 -12.24
N ARG A 113 -10.59 14.56 -12.84
CA ARG A 113 -9.60 13.73 -12.16
C ARG A 113 -8.38 14.54 -11.70
N ALA A 114 -7.96 15.53 -12.48
CA ALA A 114 -6.86 16.43 -12.09
C ALA A 114 -7.22 17.24 -10.83
N VAL A 115 -8.43 17.80 -10.77
CA VAL A 115 -8.91 18.52 -9.58
C VAL A 115 -8.95 17.60 -8.36
N TRP A 116 -9.47 16.39 -8.49
CA TRP A 116 -9.51 15.42 -7.39
C TRP A 116 -8.12 14.99 -6.91
N ARG A 117 -7.15 14.82 -7.83
CA ARG A 117 -5.76 14.53 -7.45
C ARG A 117 -5.21 15.65 -6.57
N ASP A 118 -5.39 16.90 -6.98
CA ASP A 118 -4.87 18.06 -6.24
C ASP A 118 -5.59 18.23 -4.88
N MET A 119 -6.87 17.89 -4.80
CA MET A 119 -7.59 17.81 -3.52
C MET A 119 -7.05 16.69 -2.60
N PHE A 120 -6.79 15.49 -3.13
CA PHE A 120 -6.19 14.40 -2.36
C PHE A 120 -4.79 14.77 -1.87
N GLU A 121 -4.00 15.46 -2.70
CA GLU A 121 -2.71 16.01 -2.29
C GLU A 121 -2.88 16.94 -1.08
N HIS A 122 -3.76 17.94 -1.21
CA HIS A 122 -3.97 18.93 -0.16
C HIS A 122 -4.53 18.34 1.15
N TYR A 123 -5.53 17.45 1.09
CA TYR A 123 -6.24 16.96 2.27
C TYR A 123 -5.71 15.63 2.84
N VAL A 124 -4.98 14.83 2.06
CA VAL A 124 -4.57 13.46 2.45
C VAL A 124 -3.05 13.30 2.44
N PHE A 125 -2.40 13.52 1.29
CA PHE A 125 -0.98 13.17 1.12
C PHE A 125 -0.02 14.21 1.75
N SER A 126 -0.43 15.47 1.85
CA SER A 126 0.35 16.53 2.51
C SER A 126 0.49 16.39 4.03
N GLY A 127 -0.29 15.49 4.66
CA GLY A 127 -0.44 15.41 6.13
C GLY A 127 -1.47 16.38 6.71
N GLY A 128 -2.05 17.27 5.90
CA GLY A 128 -3.26 18.04 6.24
C GLY A 128 -3.06 19.24 7.18
N GLU A 129 -1.82 19.65 7.47
CA GLU A 129 -1.54 20.84 8.29
C GLU A 129 -2.04 22.13 7.62
N ASP A 130 -1.68 22.34 6.35
CA ASP A 130 -2.16 23.50 5.58
C ASP A 130 -3.67 23.46 5.37
N ALA A 131 -4.22 22.26 5.16
CA ALA A 131 -5.65 22.06 4.93
C ALA A 131 -6.53 22.49 6.11
N ARG A 132 -5.99 22.49 7.33
CA ARG A 132 -6.71 22.91 8.55
C ARG A 132 -6.24 24.25 9.10
N ALA A 133 -5.17 24.84 8.57
CA ALA A 133 -4.53 26.04 9.12
C ALA A 133 -5.47 27.26 9.18
N HIS A 134 -6.39 27.38 8.22
CA HIS A 134 -7.36 28.47 8.15
C HIS A 134 -8.61 28.24 9.02
N VAL A 135 -8.75 27.06 9.63
CA VAL A 135 -9.92 26.68 10.44
C VAL A 135 -9.55 26.72 11.92
N PRO A 136 -10.28 27.47 12.77
CA PRO A 136 -10.08 27.45 14.21
C PRO A 136 -10.13 26.02 14.77
N GLN A 137 -9.28 25.69 15.73
CA GLN A 137 -9.11 24.32 16.25
C GLN A 137 -10.45 23.63 16.60
N ALA A 138 -11.37 24.34 17.25
CA ALA A 138 -12.68 23.81 17.62
C ALA A 138 -13.58 23.44 16.42
N GLY A 139 -13.32 24.00 15.24
CA GLY A 139 -14.09 23.80 14.01
C GLY A 139 -13.44 22.87 12.98
N GLN A 140 -12.23 22.35 13.24
CA GLN A 140 -11.49 21.55 12.24
C GLN A 140 -12.18 20.23 11.88
N GLY A 141 -12.97 19.65 12.78
CA GLY A 141 -13.74 18.44 12.48
C GLY A 141 -12.85 17.28 12.05
N ILE A 142 -13.07 16.74 10.84
CA ILE A 142 -12.25 15.63 10.30
C ILE A 142 -10.85 16.07 9.84
N LEU A 143 -10.58 17.38 9.76
CA LEU A 143 -9.27 17.92 9.38
C LEU A 143 -8.29 17.93 10.58
N ALA A 144 -8.80 17.82 11.80
CA ALA A 144 -7.96 17.67 13.00
C ALA A 144 -7.21 16.32 12.96
N PRO A 145 -6.11 16.16 13.73
CA PRO A 145 -5.44 14.87 13.86
C PRO A 145 -6.43 13.76 14.26
N ILE A 146 -6.41 12.64 13.54
CA ILE A 146 -7.38 11.57 13.74
C ILE A 146 -7.13 10.87 15.08
N ASP A 147 -8.18 10.81 15.89
CA ASP A 147 -8.28 9.93 17.06
C ASP A 147 -9.31 8.81 16.83
N ALA A 148 -9.44 7.90 17.80
CA ALA A 148 -10.36 6.77 17.70
C ALA A 148 -11.83 7.20 17.50
N ARG A 149 -12.25 8.31 18.12
CA ARG A 149 -13.62 8.83 18.00
C ARG A 149 -13.89 9.39 16.60
N THR A 150 -12.94 10.16 16.08
CA THR A 150 -13.03 10.75 14.74
C THR A 150 -12.98 9.68 13.67
N ALA A 151 -12.11 8.68 13.82
CA ALA A 151 -12.06 7.52 12.93
C ALA A 151 -13.41 6.77 12.88
N GLN A 152 -14.02 6.50 14.03
CA GLN A 152 -15.34 5.86 14.09
C GLN A 152 -16.43 6.69 13.39
N ARG A 153 -16.41 8.01 13.57
CA ARG A 153 -17.36 8.92 12.90
C ARG A 153 -17.20 8.91 11.38
N ILE A 154 -15.96 8.93 10.89
CA ILE A 154 -15.66 8.82 9.45
C ILE A 154 -16.15 7.47 8.92
N GLN A 155 -15.86 6.37 9.63
CA GLN A 155 -16.30 5.04 9.22
C GLN A 155 -17.83 4.93 9.13
N GLN A 156 -18.57 5.46 10.11
CA GLN A 156 -20.04 5.47 10.08
C GLN A 156 -20.62 6.33 8.96
N PHE A 157 -19.96 7.45 8.64
CA PHE A 157 -20.32 8.25 7.48
C PHE A 157 -20.16 7.43 6.19
N LEU A 158 -18.99 6.84 5.98
CA LEU A 158 -18.70 6.03 4.78
C LEU A 158 -19.64 4.83 4.67
N LEU A 159 -19.88 4.08 5.75
CA LEU A 159 -20.80 2.94 5.73
C LEU A 159 -22.21 3.35 5.30
N ARG A 160 -22.73 4.48 5.79
CA ARG A 160 -24.05 4.99 5.39
C ARG A 160 -24.06 5.43 3.94
N SER A 161 -23.04 6.16 3.49
CA SER A 161 -22.94 6.64 2.11
C SER A 161 -22.81 5.51 1.09
N LEU A 162 -22.16 4.40 1.44
CA LEU A 162 -21.98 3.24 0.56
C LEU A 162 -23.17 2.26 0.57
N SER A 163 -24.10 2.43 1.50
CA SER A 163 -25.29 1.57 1.62
C SER A 163 -26.53 2.18 0.94
N GLN A 164 -26.40 3.37 0.33
CA GLN A 164 -27.45 4.06 -0.42
C GLN A 164 -27.21 3.90 -1.92
#